data_AF-A0A8T7HSR3-F1
#
_entry.id   AF-A0A8T7HSR3-F1
#
_cell.length_a   1.000
_cell.length_b   1.000
_cell.length_c   1.000
_cell.angle_alpha   90.00
_cell.angle_beta   90.00
_cell.angle_gamma   90.00
#
_symmetry.space_group_name_H-M   'P 1'
#
loop_
_entity.id
_entity.type
_entity.pdbx_description
1 polymer ?
#
loop_
_entity_poly.entity_id
_entity_poly.type
_entity_poly.pdbx_seq_one_letter_code
_entity_poly.pdbx_strand_id
1 'polypeptide(L)'
;MHRKTTFGVLVSKSIGIIVFLAIVIALNQLSMRINSPLLADITGFVNENTVYILVMSIIFLIAAVFESMIFPISLVAPVISAIGSILVISFVGRSIAFSDSMTGGNIYGMFRILGYILYPLVFILVLISGYFAVFIRLLTPRHAHAPKQPETIEARRVKEWNDVGKEFGEAFSDFFDVLKRSIFGRR
;
A
#
# COMPACT_ATOMS: atom_id res chain seq x y z
N MET A 1 -14.92 -5.91 -19.56
CA MET A 1 -13.83 -5.41 -18.69
C MET A 1 -12.52 -6.03 -19.17
N HIS A 2 -11.64 -5.26 -19.83
CA HIS A 2 -10.38 -5.77 -20.38
C HIS A 2 -9.50 -6.35 -19.26
N ARG A 3 -9.01 -7.59 -19.43
CA ARG A 3 -7.83 -8.05 -18.68
C ARG A 3 -6.73 -7.03 -18.97
N LYS A 4 -6.39 -6.18 -18.00
CA LYS A 4 -5.10 -5.48 -18.08
C LYS A 4 -4.06 -6.60 -18.11
N THR A 5 -3.42 -6.77 -19.25
CA THR A 5 -2.25 -7.62 -19.36
C THR A 5 -1.25 -7.18 -18.28
N THR A 6 -0.44 -8.09 -17.76
CA THR A 6 0.64 -7.77 -16.82
C THR A 6 1.47 -6.57 -17.30
N PHE A 7 1.62 -6.45 -18.63
CA PHE A 7 2.20 -5.28 -19.30
C PHE A 7 1.44 -3.95 -19.03
N GLY A 8 0.12 -3.93 -19.13
CA GLY A 8 -0.68 -2.75 -18.82
C GLY A 8 -0.62 -2.31 -17.35
N VAL A 9 -0.43 -3.25 -16.42
CA VAL A 9 -0.19 -2.94 -15.00
C VAL A 9 1.19 -2.31 -14.82
N LEU A 10 2.21 -2.90 -15.45
CA LEU A 10 3.58 -2.38 -15.41
C LEU A 10 3.68 -0.95 -15.94
N VAL A 11 3.10 -0.67 -17.11
CA VAL A 11 3.09 0.66 -17.73
C VAL A 11 2.35 1.66 -16.83
N SER A 12 1.17 1.29 -16.33
CA SER A 12 0.36 2.17 -15.47
C SER A 12 1.07 2.54 -14.17
N LYS A 13 1.85 1.62 -13.58
CA LYS A 13 2.57 1.87 -12.33
C LYS A 13 3.90 2.59 -12.56
N SER A 14 4.54 2.38 -13.72
CA SER A 14 5.80 3.04 -14.08
C SER A 14 5.63 4.54 -14.35
N ILE A 15 4.43 4.99 -14.75
CA ILE A 15 4.13 6.43 -14.92
C ILE A 15 4.47 7.23 -13.66
N GLY A 16 4.20 6.71 -12.46
CA GLY A 16 4.53 7.40 -11.22
C GLY A 16 6.03 7.66 -11.06
N ILE A 17 6.87 6.70 -11.48
CA ILE A 17 8.33 6.83 -11.45
C ILE A 17 8.79 7.90 -12.43
N ILE A 18 8.24 7.90 -13.64
CA ILE A 18 8.58 8.87 -14.69
C ILE A 18 8.20 10.29 -14.24
N VAL A 19 6.99 10.46 -13.69
CA VAL A 19 6.51 11.74 -13.18
C VAL A 19 7.40 12.22 -12.02
N PHE A 20 7.76 11.33 -11.09
CA PHE A 20 8.67 11.66 -10.00
C PHE A 20 10.04 12.13 -10.50
N LEU A 21 10.65 11.41 -11.46
CA LEU A 21 11.93 11.82 -12.07
C LEU A 21 11.83 13.17 -12.78
N ALA A 22 10.72 13.43 -13.48
CA ALA A 22 10.48 14.73 -14.11
C ALA A 22 10.42 15.86 -13.08
N ILE A 23 9.79 15.63 -11.93
CA ILE A 23 9.75 16.59 -10.81
C ILE A 23 11.16 16.83 -10.26
N VAL A 24 11.96 15.79 -10.04
CA VAL A 24 13.35 15.92 -9.56
C VAL A 24 14.18 16.76 -10.52
N ILE A 25 14.08 16.50 -11.82
CA ILE A 25 14.77 17.31 -12.84
C ILE A 25 14.29 18.76 -12.78
N ALA A 26 12.97 18.99 -12.75
CA ALA A 26 12.41 20.34 -12.70
C ALA A 26 12.87 21.12 -11.45
N LEU A 27 12.90 20.48 -10.28
CA LEU A 27 13.39 21.08 -9.04
C LEU A 27 14.87 21.45 -9.13
N ASN A 28 15.71 20.55 -9.65
CA ASN A 28 17.13 20.83 -9.87
C ASN A 28 17.33 22.01 -10.83
N GLN A 29 16.59 22.06 -11.94
CA GLN A 29 16.66 23.18 -12.88
C GLN A 29 16.19 24.50 -12.26
N LEU A 30 15.18 24.46 -11.39
CA LEU A 30 14.68 25.64 -10.70
C LEU A 30 15.69 26.15 -9.67
N SER A 31 16.30 25.24 -8.90
CA SER A 31 17.32 25.57 -7.88
C SER A 31 18.57 26.20 -8.49
N MET A 32 18.97 25.79 -9.70
CA MET A 32 20.08 26.44 -10.42
C MET A 32 19.75 27.86 -10.88
N ARG A 33 18.47 28.19 -11.11
CA ARG A 33 18.04 29.49 -11.64
C ARG A 33 17.65 30.47 -10.55
N ILE A 34 17.09 29.98 -9.45
CA ILE A 34 16.59 30.78 -8.34
C ILE A 34 17.50 30.57 -7.15
N ASN A 35 18.23 31.63 -6.77
CA ASN A 35 19.12 31.62 -5.62
C ASN A 35 18.31 31.81 -4.31
N SER A 36 17.53 30.78 -3.94
CA SER A 36 16.72 30.73 -2.72
C SER A 36 17.21 29.61 -1.81
N PRO A 37 17.61 29.90 -0.56
CA PRO A 37 18.03 28.88 0.41
C PRO A 37 16.98 27.79 0.62
N LEU A 38 15.71 28.19 0.75
CA LEU A 38 14.59 27.25 0.91
C LEU A 38 14.48 26.27 -0.27
N LEU A 39 14.66 26.76 -1.49
CA LEU A 39 14.59 25.92 -2.69
C LEU A 39 15.79 24.96 -2.77
N ALA A 40 16.98 25.43 -2.36
CA ALA A 40 18.16 24.58 -2.27
C ALA A 40 17.96 23.45 -1.25
N ASP A 41 17.40 23.74 -0.07
CA ASP A 41 17.13 22.74 0.97
C ASP A 41 16.10 21.69 0.50
N ILE A 42 15.00 22.14 -0.13
CA ILE A 42 13.99 21.23 -0.70
C ILE A 42 14.60 20.33 -1.78
N THR A 43 15.38 20.92 -2.68
CA THR A 43 16.02 20.19 -3.78
C THR A 43 17.05 19.20 -3.23
N GLY A 44 17.82 19.60 -2.22
CA GLY A 44 18.76 18.73 -1.50
C GLY A 44 18.05 17.53 -0.88
N PHE A 45 16.98 17.76 -0.12
CA PHE A 45 16.17 16.69 0.47
C PHE A 45 15.62 15.71 -0.57
N VAL A 46 15.08 16.22 -1.69
CA VAL A 46 14.56 15.36 -2.78
C VAL A 46 15.69 14.54 -3.40
N ASN A 47 16.85 15.15 -3.66
CA ASN A 47 18.00 14.45 -4.24
C ASN A 47 18.56 13.36 -3.30
N GLU A 48 18.71 13.65 -2.01
CA GLU A 48 19.16 12.68 -1.00
C GLU A 48 18.21 11.49 -0.87
N ASN A 49 16.91 11.71 -1.08
CA ASN A 49 15.89 10.67 -1.00
C ASN A 49 15.52 10.06 -2.35
N THR A 50 16.13 10.48 -3.46
CA THR A 50 15.80 10.00 -4.80
C THR A 50 16.01 8.49 -4.92
N VAL A 51 17.17 7.99 -4.47
CA VAL A 51 17.46 6.54 -4.48
C VAL A 51 16.45 5.77 -3.63
N TYR A 52 16.09 6.33 -2.47
CA TYR A 52 15.13 5.73 -1.56
C TYR A 52 13.73 5.59 -2.20
N ILE A 53 13.25 6.66 -2.84
CA ILE A 53 11.96 6.69 -3.54
C ILE A 53 11.97 5.73 -4.75
N LEU A 54 13.09 5.63 -5.47
CA LEU A 54 13.24 4.68 -6.58
C LEU A 54 13.17 3.24 -6.09
N VAL A 55 13.89 2.88 -5.02
CA VAL A 55 13.84 1.53 -4.43
C VAL A 55 12.42 1.18 -3.98
N MET A 56 11.77 2.08 -3.26
CA MET A 56 10.37 1.92 -2.85
C MET A 56 9.45 1.70 -4.05
N SER A 57 9.61 2.51 -5.11
CA SER A 57 8.80 2.41 -6.32
C SER A 57 9.02 1.07 -7.04
N ILE A 58 10.25 0.59 -7.10
CA ILE A 58 10.60 -0.72 -7.69
C ILE A 58 9.96 -1.85 -6.87
N ILE A 59 10.02 -1.79 -5.54
CA ILE A 59 9.40 -2.79 -4.66
C ILE A 59 7.88 -2.86 -4.92
N PHE A 60 7.19 -1.73 -4.97
CA PHE A 60 5.76 -1.71 -5.30
C PHE A 60 5.46 -2.16 -6.73
N LEU A 61 6.34 -1.87 -7.68
CA LEU A 61 6.21 -2.36 -9.05
C LEU A 61 6.30 -3.89 -9.09
N ILE A 62 7.28 -4.46 -8.39
CA ILE A 62 7.44 -5.91 -8.24
C ILE A 62 6.19 -6.50 -7.59
N ALA A 63 5.71 -5.92 -6.48
CA ALA A 63 4.49 -6.38 -5.83
C ALA A 63 3.29 -6.41 -6.78
N ALA A 64 3.10 -5.35 -7.58
CA ALA A 64 2.02 -5.27 -8.57
C ALA A 64 2.15 -6.32 -9.69
N VAL A 65 3.38 -6.66 -10.08
CA VAL A 65 3.64 -7.74 -11.04
C VAL A 65 3.21 -9.08 -10.44
N PHE A 66 3.63 -9.40 -9.21
CA PHE A 66 3.23 -10.63 -8.52
C PHE A 66 1.70 -10.71 -8.31
N GLU A 67 1.05 -9.59 -7.99
CA GLU A 67 -0.41 -9.52 -7.79
C GLU A 67 -1.19 -9.85 -9.08
N SER A 68 -0.60 -9.54 -10.24
CA SER A 68 -1.20 -9.84 -11.54
C SER A 68 -1.09 -11.32 -11.95
N MET A 69 -0.21 -12.08 -11.30
CA MET A 69 0.03 -13.49 -11.61
C MET A 69 -1.07 -14.40 -11.06
N ILE A 70 -1.11 -15.64 -11.57
CA ILE A 70 -2.08 -16.65 -11.14
C ILE A 70 -1.66 -17.18 -9.77
N PHE A 71 -2.64 -17.56 -8.95
CA PHE A 71 -2.41 -18.31 -7.72
C PHE A 71 -1.57 -19.58 -8.02
N PRO A 72 -0.56 -19.93 -7.21
CA PRO A 72 -0.25 -19.41 -5.87
C PRO A 72 0.73 -18.23 -5.83
N ILE A 73 1.29 -17.83 -6.97
CA ILE A 73 2.39 -16.84 -7.02
C ILE A 73 1.93 -15.46 -6.53
N SER A 74 0.64 -15.13 -6.69
CA SER A 74 0.05 -13.90 -6.18
C SER A 74 0.07 -13.76 -4.65
N LEU A 75 0.27 -14.84 -3.88
CA LEU A 75 0.43 -14.81 -2.42
C LEU A 75 1.71 -14.11 -1.96
N VAL A 76 2.70 -13.97 -2.85
CA VAL A 76 3.95 -13.27 -2.55
C VAL A 76 3.73 -11.74 -2.56
N ALA A 77 2.76 -11.25 -3.33
CA ALA A 77 2.52 -9.81 -3.49
C ALA A 77 2.20 -9.08 -2.17
N PRO A 78 1.31 -9.59 -1.28
CA PRO A 78 1.07 -8.98 0.03
C PRO A 78 2.34 -8.81 0.87
N VAL A 79 3.26 -9.78 0.84
CA VAL A 79 4.54 -9.70 1.59
C VAL A 79 5.41 -8.58 1.04
N ILE A 80 5.58 -8.52 -0.28
CA ILE A 80 6.40 -7.49 -0.93
C ILE A 80 5.79 -6.10 -0.70
N SER A 81 4.46 -5.98 -0.80
CA SER A 81 3.74 -4.73 -0.50
C SER A 81 3.95 -4.29 0.94
N ALA A 82 3.90 -5.21 1.91
CA ALA A 82 4.13 -4.88 3.32
C ALA A 82 5.56 -4.38 3.58
N ILE A 83 6.57 -4.98 2.94
CA ILE A 83 7.96 -4.47 2.97
C ILE A 83 8.03 -3.05 2.38
N GLY A 84 7.39 -2.84 1.22
CA GLY A 84 7.31 -1.52 0.59
C GLY A 84 6.63 -0.47 1.49
N SER A 85 5.58 -0.86 2.21
CA SER A 85 4.88 0.03 3.13
C SER A 85 5.73 0.46 4.33
N ILE A 86 6.64 -0.39 4.84
CA ILE A 86 7.61 0.04 5.86
C ILE A 86 8.50 1.15 5.29
N LEU A 87 8.92 1.04 4.04
CA LEU A 87 9.72 2.08 3.40
C LEU A 87 8.96 3.39 3.27
N VAL A 88 7.65 3.34 2.96
CA VAL A 88 6.77 4.52 2.92
C VAL A 88 6.74 5.21 4.29
N ILE A 89 6.48 4.48 5.37
CA ILE A 89 6.43 5.06 6.72
C ILE A 89 7.79 5.66 7.11
N SER A 90 8.87 4.99 6.75
CA SER A 90 10.23 5.50 6.96
C SER A 90 10.49 6.78 6.16
N PHE A 91 10.00 6.88 4.91
CA PHE A 91 10.07 8.11 4.12
C PHE A 91 9.26 9.24 4.74
N VAL A 92 8.06 8.96 5.27
CA VAL A 92 7.27 9.94 6.04
C VAL A 92 8.07 10.47 7.23
N GLY A 93 8.77 9.60 7.96
CA GLY A 93 9.66 10.01 9.04
C GLY A 93 10.78 10.95 8.57
N ARG A 94 11.38 10.69 7.40
CA ARG A 94 12.39 11.57 6.81
C ARG A 94 11.82 12.93 6.42
N SER A 95 10.61 12.97 5.86
CA SER A 95 9.92 14.22 5.55
C SER A 95 9.61 15.05 6.81
N ILE A 96 9.25 14.39 7.92
CA ILE A 96 9.07 15.06 9.21
C ILE A 96 10.41 15.59 9.74
N ALA A 97 11.48 14.80 9.66
CA ALA A 97 12.82 15.25 10.07
C ALA A 97 13.28 16.49 9.28
N PHE A 98 13.01 16.50 7.98
CA PHE A 98 13.27 17.65 7.13
C PHE A 98 12.45 18.87 7.56
N SER A 99 11.15 18.71 7.84
CA SER A 99 10.32 19.79 8.37
C SER A 99 10.82 20.33 9.72
N ASP A 100 11.30 19.46 10.62
CA ASP A 100 11.89 19.87 11.90
C ASP A 100 13.15 20.70 11.68
N SER A 101 14.00 20.33 10.71
CA SER A 101 15.22 21.09 10.39
C SER A 101 14.91 22.51 9.90
N MET A 102 13.74 22.72 9.27
CA MET A 102 13.30 24.04 8.81
C MET A 102 12.63 24.88 9.89
N THR A 103 11.93 24.24 10.83
CA THR A 103 11.08 24.92 11.82
C THR A 103 11.70 24.99 13.22
N GLY A 104 12.80 24.26 13.46
CA GLY A 104 13.37 24.07 14.79
C GLY A 104 12.51 23.19 15.70
N GLY A 105 11.56 22.43 15.13
CA GLY A 105 10.68 21.52 15.85
C GLY A 105 11.38 20.24 16.34
N ASN A 106 10.63 19.40 17.06
CA ASN A 106 11.06 18.07 17.51
C ASN A 106 9.98 17.00 17.29
N ILE A 107 9.19 17.14 16.22
CA ILE A 107 8.11 16.22 15.87
C ILE A 107 8.71 14.86 15.48
N TYR A 108 9.86 14.85 14.81
CA TYR A 108 10.60 13.66 14.41
C TYR A 108 11.01 12.82 15.61
N GLY A 109 11.42 13.43 16.73
CA GLY A 109 11.76 12.71 17.96
C GLY A 109 10.59 11.86 18.47
N MET A 110 9.38 12.43 18.47
CA MET A 110 8.14 11.71 18.82
C MET A 110 7.81 10.64 17.79
N PHE A 111 7.89 10.96 16.49
CA PHE A 111 7.62 10.02 15.41
C PHE A 111 8.57 8.81 15.45
N ARG A 112 9.84 9.02 15.81
CA ARG A 112 10.83 7.94 15.92
C ARG A 112 10.45 6.92 16.98
N ILE A 113 9.95 7.37 18.13
CA ILE A 113 9.46 6.47 19.20
C ILE A 113 8.22 5.72 18.72
N LEU A 114 7.27 6.42 18.09
CA LEU A 114 6.08 5.81 17.50
C LEU A 114 6.44 4.82 16.38
N GLY A 115 7.54 5.04 15.67
CA GLY A 115 8.04 4.18 14.59
C GLY A 115 8.22 2.72 15.03
N TYR A 116 8.67 2.47 16.27
CA TYR A 116 8.81 1.10 16.79
C TYR A 116 7.48 0.32 16.84
N ILE A 117 6.37 1.03 17.03
CA ILE A 117 5.03 0.44 17.05
C ILE A 117 4.42 0.49 15.64
N LEU A 118 4.60 1.61 14.94
CA LEU A 118 3.98 1.88 13.65
C LEU A 118 4.51 0.95 12.55
N TYR A 119 5.81 0.64 12.56
CA TYR A 119 6.42 -0.23 11.53
C TYR A 119 5.83 -1.65 11.54
N PRO A 120 5.84 -2.39 12.68
CA PRO A 120 5.22 -3.72 12.71
C PRO A 120 3.71 -3.66 12.52
N LEU A 121 3.03 -2.62 13.03
CA LEU A 121 1.58 -2.47 12.87
C LEU A 121 1.20 -2.30 11.39
N VAL A 122 1.84 -1.38 10.68
CA VAL A 122 1.59 -1.16 9.24
C VAL A 122 1.94 -2.40 8.44
N PHE A 123 3.04 -3.07 8.76
CA PHE A 123 3.40 -4.33 8.11
C PHE A 123 2.29 -5.37 8.25
N ILE A 124 1.80 -5.60 9.47
CA ILE A 124 0.73 -6.58 9.74
C ILE A 124 -0.58 -6.17 9.03
N LEU A 125 -0.97 -4.89 9.10
CA LEU A 125 -2.20 -4.41 8.45
C LEU A 125 -2.16 -4.57 6.93
N VAL A 126 -1.04 -4.23 6.31
CA VAL A 126 -0.86 -4.38 4.85
C VAL A 126 -0.82 -5.85 4.46
N LEU A 127 -0.19 -6.70 5.28
CA LEU A 127 -0.15 -8.13 5.05
C LEU A 127 -1.56 -8.76 5.12
N ILE A 128 -2.32 -8.47 6.18
CA ILE A 128 -3.68 -8.99 6.39
C ILE A 128 -4.59 -8.51 5.25
N SER A 129 -4.61 -7.20 4.97
CA SER A 129 -5.46 -6.65 3.90
C SER A 129 -5.10 -7.21 2.53
N GLY A 130 -3.80 -7.40 2.25
CA GLY A 130 -3.33 -8.00 1.01
C GLY A 130 -3.78 -9.46 0.86
N TYR A 131 -3.61 -10.28 1.89
CA TYR A 131 -4.07 -11.68 1.84
C TYR A 131 -5.59 -11.79 1.74
N PHE A 132 -6.31 -10.93 2.45
CA PHE A 132 -7.76 -10.86 2.39
C PHE A 132 -8.26 -10.54 0.96
N ALA A 133 -7.61 -9.60 0.27
CA ALA A 133 -7.92 -9.29 -1.12
C ALA A 133 -7.67 -10.48 -2.06
N VAL A 134 -6.60 -11.25 -1.84
CA VAL A 134 -6.34 -12.49 -2.61
C VAL A 134 -7.45 -13.51 -2.35
N PHE A 135 -7.84 -13.71 -1.09
CA PHE A 135 -8.86 -14.69 -0.71
C PHE A 135 -10.25 -14.36 -1.29
N ILE A 136 -10.69 -13.10 -1.20
CA ILE A 136 -11.93 -12.64 -1.83
C ILE A 136 -11.91 -12.89 -3.34
N ARG A 137 -10.78 -12.62 -4.01
CA ARG A 137 -10.64 -12.83 -5.45
C ARG A 137 -10.71 -14.32 -5.84
N LEU A 138 -10.33 -15.23 -4.94
CA LEU A 138 -10.47 -16.67 -5.13
C LEU A 138 -11.92 -17.14 -4.91
N LEU A 139 -12.59 -16.59 -3.90
CA LEU A 139 -13.96 -16.95 -3.56
C LEU A 139 -15.00 -16.37 -4.53
N THR A 140 -14.73 -15.22 -5.13
CA THR A 140 -15.64 -14.58 -6.09
C THR A 140 -15.63 -15.39 -7.39
N PRO A 141 -16.68 -16.18 -7.70
CA PRO A 141 -16.71 -16.93 -8.93
C PRO A 141 -16.79 -15.90 -10.06
N ARG A 142 -15.98 -16.05 -11.11
CA ARG A 142 -16.18 -15.30 -12.37
C ARG A 142 -17.56 -15.65 -12.90
N HIS A 143 -18.58 -14.90 -12.49
CA HIS A 143 -19.92 -15.07 -13.00
C HIS A 143 -19.91 -14.65 -14.47
N ALA A 144 -19.83 -15.66 -15.32
CA ALA A 144 -20.28 -15.58 -16.69
C ALA A 144 -21.67 -14.92 -16.70
N HIS A 145 -21.81 -13.91 -17.55
CA HIS A 145 -23.05 -13.20 -17.77
C HIS A 145 -24.19 -14.17 -18.06
N ALA A 146 -25.13 -14.28 -17.13
CA ALA A 146 -26.50 -14.73 -17.40
C ALA A 146 -27.44 -13.64 -16.87
N PRO A 147 -28.28 -13.02 -17.72
CA PRO A 147 -29.17 -11.95 -17.29
C PRO A 147 -30.34 -12.57 -16.51
N LYS A 148 -30.42 -12.32 -15.20
CA LYS A 148 -31.64 -12.56 -14.41
C LYS A 148 -32.30 -11.21 -14.11
N GLN A 149 -33.63 -11.21 -14.24
CA GLN A 149 -34.60 -10.11 -14.18
C GLN A 149 -34.37 -9.09 -13.04
N PRO A 150 -34.85 -7.85 -13.20
CA PRO A 150 -34.50 -6.74 -12.31
C PRO A 150 -35.25 -6.84 -10.98
N GLU A 151 -34.63 -7.49 -9.99
CA GLU A 151 -34.75 -7.06 -8.60
C GLU A 151 -34.16 -5.64 -8.51
N THR A 152 -34.83 -4.73 -7.79
CA THR A 152 -34.32 -3.37 -7.59
C THR A 152 -32.91 -3.42 -7.02
N ILE A 153 -31.98 -2.74 -7.71
CA ILE A 153 -30.53 -2.83 -7.49
C ILE A 153 -30.16 -2.57 -6.02
N GLU A 154 -30.92 -1.71 -5.33
CA GLU A 154 -30.72 -1.43 -3.90
C GLU A 154 -31.10 -2.59 -2.99
N ALA A 155 -32.23 -3.25 -3.21
CA ALA A 155 -32.68 -4.34 -2.33
C ALA A 155 -31.75 -5.55 -2.40
N ARG A 156 -31.27 -5.88 -3.60
CA ARG A 156 -30.32 -6.97 -3.81
C ARG A 156 -28.95 -6.66 -3.24
N ARG A 157 -28.45 -5.44 -3.47
CA ARG A 157 -27.18 -4.96 -2.92
C ARG A 157 -27.22 -4.98 -1.40
N VAL A 158 -28.24 -4.40 -0.76
CA VAL A 158 -28.32 -4.33 0.70
C VAL A 158 -28.36 -5.73 1.32
N LYS A 159 -29.13 -6.66 0.75
CA LYS A 159 -29.21 -8.03 1.26
C LYS A 159 -27.88 -8.78 1.10
N GLU A 160 -27.24 -8.67 -0.06
CA GLU A 160 -25.96 -9.30 -0.35
C GLU A 160 -24.82 -8.75 0.54
N TRP A 161 -24.80 -7.44 0.81
CA TRP A 161 -23.85 -6.84 1.77
C TRP A 161 -24.09 -7.29 3.20
N ASN A 162 -25.35 -7.50 3.61
CA ASN A 162 -25.67 -7.94 4.97
C ASN A 162 -25.30 -9.41 5.18
N ASP A 163 -25.53 -10.25 4.17
CA ASP A 163 -25.18 -11.67 4.22
C ASP A 163 -23.66 -11.86 4.16
N VAL A 164 -22.96 -11.13 3.30
CA VAL A 164 -21.48 -11.12 3.26
C VAL A 164 -20.90 -10.59 4.57
N GLY A 165 -21.48 -9.55 5.17
CA GLY A 165 -21.06 -9.02 6.47
C GLY A 165 -21.23 -10.02 7.61
N LYS A 166 -22.31 -10.81 7.60
CA LYS A 166 -22.55 -11.87 8.58
C LYS A 166 -21.57 -13.03 8.42
N GLU A 167 -21.40 -13.54 7.21
CA GLU A 167 -20.45 -14.63 6.94
C GLU A 167 -19.01 -14.21 7.28
N PHE A 168 -18.64 -12.94 7.02
CA PHE A 168 -17.36 -12.40 7.47
C PHE A 168 -17.23 -12.29 8.98
N GLY A 169 -18.29 -11.84 9.67
CA GLY A 169 -18.31 -11.78 11.14
C GLY A 169 -18.10 -13.15 11.77
N GLU A 170 -18.74 -14.18 11.21
CA GLU A 170 -18.63 -15.57 11.65
C GLU A 170 -17.23 -16.14 11.39
N ALA A 171 -16.71 -16.00 10.18
CA ALA A 171 -15.36 -16.46 9.83
C ALA A 171 -14.26 -15.74 10.64
N PHE A 172 -14.47 -14.46 10.96
CA PHE A 172 -13.54 -13.67 11.77
C PHE A 172 -13.61 -14.08 13.25
N SER A 173 -14.80 -14.37 13.78
CA SER A 173 -14.97 -14.93 15.12
C SER A 173 -14.28 -16.28 15.25
N ASP A 174 -14.46 -17.17 14.27
CA ASP A 174 -13.82 -18.49 14.24
C ASP A 174 -12.29 -18.38 14.19
N PHE A 175 -11.77 -17.48 13.36
CA PHE A 175 -10.34 -17.22 13.30
C PHE A 175 -9.79 -16.69 14.62
N PHE A 176 -10.48 -15.75 15.27
CA PHE A 176 -10.06 -15.20 16.56
C PHE A 176 -10.13 -16.26 17.66
N ASP A 177 -11.12 -17.14 17.64
CA ASP A 177 -11.24 -18.25 18.58
C ASP A 177 -10.12 -19.27 18.38
N VAL A 178 -9.74 -19.59 17.14
CA VAL A 178 -8.59 -20.44 16.84
C VAL A 178 -7.28 -19.78 17.32
N LEU A 179 -7.12 -18.48 17.10
CA LEU A 179 -5.94 -17.72 17.53
C LEU A 179 -5.84 -17.65 19.06
N LYS A 180 -6.97 -17.38 19.72
CA LYS A 180 -7.08 -17.36 21.19
C LYS A 180 -6.75 -18.73 21.77
N ARG A 181 -7.25 -19.81 21.16
CA ARG A 181 -6.90 -21.19 21.56
C ARG A 181 -5.42 -21.50 21.33
N SER A 182 -4.81 -21.03 20.24
CA SER A 182 -3.40 -21.34 19.96
C SER A 182 -2.42 -20.59 20.86
N ILE A 183 -2.78 -19.37 21.26
CA ILE A 183 -1.95 -18.50 22.12
C ILE A 183 -2.20 -18.75 23.62
N PHE A 184 -3.44 -19.01 24.03
CA PHE A 184 -3.81 -19.20 25.45
C PHE A 184 -4.07 -20.67 25.85
N GLY A 185 -4.14 -21.61 24.91
CA GLY A 185 -4.47 -23.01 25.16
C GLY A 185 -3.30 -23.94 25.48
N ARG A 186 -2.10 -23.41 25.74
CA ARG A 186 -1.00 -24.20 26.34
C ARG A 186 -0.88 -23.89 27.84
N ARG A 187 -1.70 -24.58 28.64
CA ARG A 187 -1.36 -25.04 29.98
C ARG A 187 -1.96 -26.42 30.19
#